data_AF-A0A136IJ43-F1
#
_entry.id   AF-A0A136IJ43-F1
#
_cell.length_a   1.000
_cell.length_b   1.000
_cell.length_c   1.000
_cell.angle_alpha   90.00
_cell.angle_beta   90.00
_cell.angle_gamma   90.00
#
_symmetry.space_group_name_H-M   'P 1'
#
loop_
_entity.id
_entity.type
_entity.pdbx_description
1 polymer ?
#
loop_
_entity_poly.entity_id
_entity_poly.type
_entity_poly.pdbx_seq_one_letter_code
_entity_poly.pdbx_strand_id
1 'polypeptide(L)'
;MGPAGKTTRPEPGSAAAWLAHLDILRHFISSDLETALILEDDVDWDLRIKDQMRLVSDNVRAFGRSYDKTGHQLVSDLDDSTPYGTGWDVLWVGRCGSLGHNLNGHDENHRRPVYYVDPTRPTNQQYHGWARDFVINEVPPGQRAVQESRMTICTFAYAVSRRGAHNLLSLATAANGEAFDVSLHEYCRDGKLNCVVPSERHGYVSPVKEGDGKGKSKDESEFEGYIGSTENIVKSARCEALWGQSCMAT
;
A
#
# COMPACT_ATOMS: atom_id res chain seq x y z
N MET A 1 5.08 17.33 11.36
CA MET A 1 6.36 17.08 12.05
C MET A 1 6.04 16.84 13.51
N GLY A 2 6.11 15.60 13.98
CA GLY A 2 6.13 15.32 15.42
C GLY A 2 7.46 15.81 16.01
N PRO A 3 7.52 16.16 17.30
CA PRO A 3 8.75 16.67 17.91
C PRO A 3 9.83 15.58 17.93
N ALA A 4 11.05 15.94 17.53
CA ALA A 4 12.22 15.10 17.70
C ALA A 4 12.53 14.93 19.20
N GLY A 5 12.73 13.69 19.67
CA GLY A 5 13.32 13.44 20.99
C GLY A 5 12.56 12.53 21.96
N LYS A 6 11.54 11.79 21.54
CA LYS A 6 11.09 10.61 22.30
C LYS A 6 11.39 9.38 21.46
N THR A 7 12.27 8.50 21.96
CA THR A 7 12.26 7.09 21.55
C THR A 7 10.87 6.55 21.88
N THR A 8 9.99 6.53 20.89
CA THR A 8 8.68 5.92 20.98
C THR A 8 8.90 4.42 20.94
N ARG A 9 8.58 3.75 22.05
CA ARG A 9 8.51 2.30 22.05
C ARG A 9 7.19 1.93 21.40
N PRO A 10 7.17 0.99 20.44
CA PRO A 10 5.92 0.49 19.89
C PRO A 10 5.08 -0.12 21.02
N GLU A 11 3.76 0.08 20.93
CA GLU A 11 2.81 -0.65 21.78
C GLU A 11 2.93 -2.16 21.51
N PRO A 12 2.50 -3.04 22.43
CA PRO A 12 2.70 -4.49 22.30
C PRO A 12 2.21 -5.07 20.96
N GLY A 13 1.07 -4.62 20.45
CA GLY A 13 0.50 -5.02 19.15
C GLY A 13 1.37 -4.57 18.00
N SER A 14 1.71 -3.28 17.92
CA SER A 14 2.67 -2.74 16.96
C SER A 14 4.01 -3.46 16.99
N ALA A 15 4.51 -3.83 18.17
CA ALA A 15 5.76 -4.55 18.32
C ALA A 15 5.66 -5.99 17.78
N ALA A 16 4.56 -6.69 18.06
CA ALA A 16 4.29 -8.03 17.55
C ALA A 16 4.14 -8.03 16.02
N ALA A 17 3.37 -7.09 15.46
CA ALA A 17 3.24 -6.90 14.01
C ALA A 17 4.59 -6.61 13.36
N TRP A 18 5.42 -5.75 13.98
CA TRP A 18 6.76 -5.47 13.51
C TRP A 18 7.62 -6.74 13.43
N LEU A 19 7.66 -7.55 14.50
CA LEU A 19 8.43 -8.78 14.52
C LEU A 19 7.94 -9.77 13.45
N ALA A 20 6.62 -9.89 13.26
CA ALA A 20 6.03 -10.73 12.22
C ALA A 20 6.51 -10.30 10.81
N HIS A 21 6.55 -9.00 10.52
CA HIS A 21 7.09 -8.50 9.26
C HIS A 21 8.60 -8.78 9.10
N LEU A 22 9.40 -8.65 10.16
CA LEU A 22 10.83 -9.01 10.08
C LEU A 22 11.02 -10.50 9.79
N ASP A 23 10.21 -11.37 10.40
CA ASP A 23 10.32 -12.81 10.23
C ASP A 23 9.90 -13.27 8.84
N ILE A 24 8.79 -12.74 8.29
CA ILE A 24 8.40 -13.07 6.91
C ILE A 24 9.41 -12.52 5.89
N LEU A 25 10.01 -11.35 6.13
CA LEU A 25 11.09 -10.81 5.27
C LEU A 25 12.33 -11.70 5.30
N ARG A 26 12.75 -12.17 6.48
CA ARG A 26 13.87 -13.13 6.62
C ARG A 26 13.56 -14.43 5.88
N HIS A 27 12.35 -14.95 6.02
CA HIS A 27 11.91 -16.16 5.34
C HIS A 27 11.98 -15.98 3.81
N PHE A 28 11.43 -14.89 3.28
CA PHE A 28 11.49 -14.57 1.85
C PHE A 28 12.93 -14.44 1.37
N ILE A 29 13.79 -13.72 2.09
CA ILE A 29 15.21 -13.56 1.75
C ILE A 29 15.93 -14.91 1.67
N SER A 30 15.58 -15.87 2.53
CA SER A 30 16.15 -17.22 2.52
C SER A 30 15.63 -18.12 1.39
N SER A 31 14.64 -17.67 0.62
CA SER A 31 14.07 -18.40 -0.52
C SER A 31 14.74 -18.04 -1.84
N ASP A 32 14.46 -18.82 -2.90
CA ASP A 32 14.89 -18.57 -4.27
C ASP A 32 13.90 -17.68 -5.09
N LEU A 33 12.95 -17.02 -4.42
CA LEU A 33 11.96 -16.14 -5.06
C LEU A 33 12.47 -14.70 -5.26
N GLU A 34 12.11 -14.07 -6.39
CA GLU A 34 12.56 -12.70 -6.72
C GLU A 34 11.66 -11.58 -6.17
N THR A 35 10.38 -11.89 -5.95
CA THR A 35 9.42 -10.97 -5.34
C THR A 35 8.51 -11.74 -4.39
N ALA A 36 8.00 -11.06 -3.37
CA ALA A 36 6.96 -11.56 -2.48
C ALA A 36 5.89 -10.51 -2.26
N LEU A 37 4.63 -10.93 -2.22
CA LEU A 37 3.49 -10.14 -1.77
C LEU A 37 3.14 -10.56 -0.34
N ILE A 38 3.21 -9.62 0.59
CA ILE A 38 2.84 -9.80 2.00
C ILE A 38 1.48 -9.18 2.20
N LEU A 39 0.58 -9.93 2.83
CA LEU A 39 -0.81 -9.56 3.08
C LEU A 39 -1.09 -9.71 4.57
N GLU A 40 -1.72 -8.69 5.18
CA GLU A 40 -2.35 -8.83 6.48
C GLU A 40 -3.66 -9.63 6.31
N ASP A 41 -4.04 -10.42 7.31
CA ASP A 41 -5.16 -11.36 7.23
C ASP A 41 -6.51 -10.74 7.57
N ASP A 42 -6.52 -9.55 8.18
CA ASP A 42 -7.71 -8.83 8.62
C ASP A 42 -8.28 -7.88 7.56
N VAL A 43 -7.85 -8.02 6.30
CA VAL A 43 -8.17 -7.10 5.20
C VAL A 43 -9.17 -7.70 4.20
N ASP A 44 -10.05 -6.86 3.69
CA ASP A 44 -11.03 -7.22 2.66
C ASP A 44 -10.56 -6.82 1.25
N TRP A 45 -11.13 -7.42 0.22
CA TRP A 45 -10.71 -7.23 -1.17
C TRP A 45 -11.91 -7.07 -2.09
N ASP A 46 -11.73 -6.33 -3.19
CA ASP A 46 -12.76 -6.27 -4.23
C ASP A 46 -12.80 -7.61 -4.99
N LEU A 47 -14.00 -8.14 -5.26
CA LEU A 47 -14.16 -9.35 -6.09
C LEU A 47 -13.49 -9.25 -7.47
N ARG A 48 -13.26 -8.04 -7.96
CA ARG A 48 -12.59 -7.75 -9.24
C ARG A 48 -11.07 -7.61 -9.10
N ILE A 49 -10.49 -8.10 -8.01
CA ILE A 49 -9.05 -7.94 -7.71
C ILE A 49 -8.13 -8.33 -8.87
N LYS A 50 -8.48 -9.36 -9.64
CA LYS A 50 -7.67 -9.80 -10.80
C LYS A 50 -7.59 -8.75 -11.89
N ASP A 51 -8.73 -8.17 -12.29
CA ASP A 51 -8.79 -7.10 -13.29
C ASP A 51 -8.08 -5.86 -12.79
N GLN A 52 -8.31 -5.54 -11.52
CA GLN A 52 -7.64 -4.42 -10.87
C GLN A 52 -6.12 -4.64 -10.86
N MET A 53 -5.62 -5.81 -10.46
CA MET A 53 -4.18 -6.08 -10.38
C MET A 53 -3.53 -6.08 -11.77
N ARG A 54 -4.26 -6.46 -12.83
CA ARG A 54 -3.82 -6.26 -14.21
C ARG A 54 -3.62 -4.78 -14.54
N LEU A 55 -4.59 -3.92 -14.21
CA LEU A 55 -4.43 -2.47 -14.41
C LEU A 55 -3.22 -1.92 -13.63
N VAL A 56 -2.98 -2.43 -12.42
CA VAL A 56 -1.80 -2.03 -11.64
C VAL A 56 -0.51 -2.51 -12.28
N SER A 57 -0.45 -3.75 -12.75
CA SER A 57 0.69 -4.29 -13.49
C SER A 57 1.06 -3.40 -14.68
N ASP A 58 0.09 -3.08 -15.54
CA ASP A 58 0.31 -2.25 -16.74
C ASP A 58 0.84 -0.85 -16.38
N ASN A 59 0.27 -0.22 -15.34
CA ASN A 59 0.60 1.15 -14.98
C ASN A 59 1.84 1.29 -14.09
N VAL A 60 2.17 0.28 -13.28
CA VAL A 60 3.46 0.23 -12.56
C VAL A 60 4.60 0.05 -13.55
N ARG A 61 4.44 -0.80 -14.57
CA ARG A 61 5.42 -0.91 -15.66
C ARG A 61 5.55 0.42 -16.39
N ALA A 62 4.45 1.09 -16.71
CA ALA A 62 4.48 2.40 -17.34
C ALA A 62 5.22 3.46 -16.50
N PHE A 63 5.02 3.46 -15.18
CA PHE A 63 5.70 4.34 -14.24
C PHE A 63 7.17 3.99 -14.01
N GLY A 64 7.51 2.70 -14.08
CA GLY A 64 8.85 2.15 -13.88
C GLY A 64 9.78 2.36 -15.07
N ARG A 65 9.24 2.61 -16.27
CA ARG A 65 10.04 2.92 -17.46
C ARG A 65 10.93 4.13 -17.20
N SER A 66 12.23 3.91 -17.27
CA SER A 66 13.25 4.94 -17.21
C SER A 66 13.24 5.69 -18.53
N TYR A 67 12.96 6.99 -18.46
CA TYR A 67 13.12 7.91 -19.57
C TYR A 67 14.35 8.77 -19.30
N ASP A 68 15.21 8.96 -20.30
CA ASP A 68 16.27 9.94 -20.20
C ASP A 68 15.69 11.38 -20.14
N LYS A 69 16.56 12.37 -19.87
CA LYS A 69 16.15 13.78 -19.78
C LYS A 69 15.57 14.36 -21.07
N THR A 70 15.66 13.63 -22.19
CA THR A 70 15.11 13.99 -23.50
C THR A 70 13.84 13.21 -23.84
N GLY A 71 13.35 12.36 -22.93
CA GLY A 71 12.13 11.58 -23.09
C GLY A 71 12.33 10.26 -23.84
N HIS A 72 13.58 9.81 -24.09
CA HIS A 72 13.84 8.51 -24.70
C HIS A 72 13.82 7.41 -23.64
N GLN A 73 13.09 6.34 -23.92
CA GLN A 73 13.04 5.16 -23.06
C GLN A 73 14.40 4.45 -23.04
N LEU A 74 14.92 4.15 -21.86
CA LEU A 74 16.17 3.40 -21.72
C LEU A 74 15.98 1.94 -22.18
N VAL A 75 16.96 1.45 -22.93
CA VAL A 75 16.92 0.14 -23.62
C VAL A 75 16.80 -1.04 -22.64
N SER A 76 17.26 -0.89 -21.39
CA SER A 76 17.15 -1.92 -20.34
C SER A 76 15.71 -2.33 -20.01
N ASP A 77 14.74 -1.48 -20.30
CA ASP A 77 13.35 -1.65 -19.88
C ASP A 77 12.46 -2.26 -20.98
N LEU A 78 13.01 -2.45 -22.19
CA LEU A 78 12.26 -2.99 -23.34
C LEU A 78 12.10 -4.52 -23.28
N ASP A 79 13.07 -5.21 -22.68
CA ASP A 79 13.08 -6.69 -22.56
C ASP A 79 12.60 -7.21 -21.19
N ASP A 80 12.23 -6.33 -20.25
CA ASP A 80 11.67 -6.74 -18.97
C ASP A 80 10.25 -7.29 -19.16
N SER A 81 10.08 -8.61 -19.10
CA SER A 81 8.77 -9.28 -19.20
C SER A 81 8.07 -9.49 -17.85
N THR A 82 8.59 -8.98 -16.74
CA THR A 82 8.02 -9.18 -15.41
C THR A 82 6.71 -8.38 -15.24
N PRO A 83 5.64 -8.96 -14.67
CA PRO A 83 4.32 -8.33 -14.68
C PRO A 83 4.28 -6.96 -13.98
N TYR A 84 5.09 -6.75 -12.93
CA TYR A 84 5.09 -5.48 -12.18
C TYR A 84 6.38 -4.67 -12.37
N GLY A 85 7.27 -5.07 -13.28
CA GLY A 85 8.61 -4.51 -13.39
C GLY A 85 9.49 -4.85 -12.18
N THR A 86 10.79 -4.56 -12.31
CA THR A 86 11.80 -4.83 -11.27
C THR A 86 12.37 -3.57 -10.63
N GLY A 87 11.90 -2.39 -11.07
CA GLY A 87 12.48 -1.09 -10.70
C GLY A 87 12.19 -0.59 -9.28
N TRP A 88 11.39 -1.29 -8.47
CA TRP A 88 10.95 -0.85 -7.14
C TRP A 88 11.54 -1.71 -6.02
N ASP A 89 11.73 -1.12 -4.84
CA ASP A 89 12.05 -1.86 -3.60
C ASP A 89 10.77 -2.35 -2.93
N VAL A 90 9.76 -1.48 -2.87
CA VAL A 90 8.45 -1.76 -2.27
C VAL A 90 7.34 -1.32 -3.22
N LEU A 91 6.37 -2.20 -3.44
CA LEU A 91 5.13 -1.91 -4.17
C LEU A 91 3.95 -1.98 -3.20
N TRP A 92 3.42 -0.82 -2.80
CA TRP A 92 2.48 -0.71 -1.68
C TRP A 92 1.02 -0.77 -2.18
N VAL A 93 0.52 -1.99 -2.39
CA VAL A 93 -0.76 -2.24 -3.08
C VAL A 93 -1.99 -2.12 -2.18
N GLY A 94 -1.87 -2.35 -0.87
CA GLY A 94 -2.94 -2.23 0.12
C GLY A 94 -2.49 -1.38 1.30
N ARG A 95 -3.29 -0.36 1.63
CA ARG A 95 -2.98 0.63 2.68
C ARG A 95 -4.24 1.42 3.04
N CYS A 96 -4.19 2.19 4.13
CA CYS A 96 -5.31 3.00 4.58
C CYS A 96 -5.32 4.44 4.02
N GLY A 97 -4.25 4.86 3.35
CA GLY A 97 -4.24 6.13 2.62
C GLY A 97 -2.84 6.48 2.12
N SER A 98 -2.79 7.31 1.09
CA SER A 98 -1.53 7.72 0.47
C SER A 98 -1.58 9.10 -0.18
N LEU A 99 -0.50 9.86 0.00
CA LEU A 99 -0.18 11.09 -0.73
C LEU A 99 1.00 10.80 -1.66
N GLY A 100 0.92 11.30 -2.89
CA GLY A 100 1.98 11.19 -3.88
C GLY A 100 2.99 12.32 -3.81
N HIS A 101 4.21 12.03 -4.26
CA HIS A 101 5.17 13.05 -4.65
C HIS A 101 4.82 13.65 -6.03
N ASN A 102 5.38 14.83 -6.31
CA ASN A 102 5.39 15.48 -7.62
C ASN A 102 4.05 15.58 -8.38
N LEU A 103 2.94 15.79 -7.68
CA LEU A 103 1.61 15.86 -8.31
C LEU A 103 1.49 17.01 -9.32
N ASN A 104 2.09 18.16 -8.99
CA ASN A 104 2.13 19.33 -9.87
C ASN A 104 3.19 19.19 -10.98
N GLY A 105 4.04 18.16 -10.91
CA GLY A 105 5.10 17.90 -11.87
C GLY A 105 6.29 18.87 -11.83
N HIS A 106 6.38 19.72 -10.81
CA HIS A 106 7.44 20.72 -10.68
C HIS A 106 8.64 20.25 -9.86
N ASP A 107 8.59 19.07 -9.25
CA ASP A 107 9.70 18.47 -8.53
C ASP A 107 10.55 17.62 -9.47
N GLU A 108 11.75 18.09 -9.80
CA GLU A 108 12.67 17.38 -10.71
C GLU A 108 13.30 16.13 -10.08
N ASN A 109 13.22 15.96 -8.75
CA ASN A 109 13.82 14.83 -8.04
C ASN A 109 12.90 13.61 -7.96
N HIS A 110 11.63 13.78 -8.31
CA HIS A 110 10.60 12.74 -8.17
C HIS A 110 9.86 12.55 -9.49
N ARG A 111 9.40 11.33 -9.77
CA ARG A 111 8.65 11.06 -11.01
C ARG A 111 7.25 11.65 -10.95
N ARG A 112 6.75 12.13 -12.09
CA ARG A 112 5.35 12.54 -12.22
C ARG A 112 4.43 11.31 -12.08
N PRO A 113 3.30 11.42 -11.35
CA PRO A 113 2.33 10.33 -11.29
C PRO A 113 1.81 9.92 -12.68
N VAL A 114 1.56 8.62 -12.84
CA VAL A 114 0.84 8.07 -14.00
C VAL A 114 -0.62 7.87 -13.62
N TYR A 115 -1.52 8.60 -14.28
CA TYR A 115 -2.95 8.44 -14.10
C TYR A 115 -3.55 7.47 -15.12
N TYR A 116 -4.50 6.65 -14.70
CA TYR A 116 -5.12 5.64 -15.55
C TYR A 116 -6.59 5.42 -15.20
N VAL A 117 -7.41 5.15 -16.21
CA VAL A 117 -8.84 4.87 -16.01
C VAL A 117 -9.02 3.54 -15.29
N ASP A 118 -9.84 3.53 -14.25
CA ASP A 118 -10.26 2.31 -13.57
C ASP A 118 -11.77 2.40 -13.30
N PRO A 119 -12.62 1.58 -13.95
CA PRO A 119 -14.06 1.60 -13.72
C PRO A 119 -14.48 0.91 -12.41
N THR A 120 -13.53 0.31 -11.68
CA THR A 120 -13.82 -0.48 -10.47
C THR A 120 -13.69 0.31 -9.17
N ARG A 121 -13.12 1.52 -9.22
CA ARG A 121 -12.95 2.39 -8.07
C ARG A 121 -14.27 3.06 -7.62
N PRO A 122 -14.37 3.51 -6.37
CA PRO A 122 -15.39 4.49 -5.98
C PRO A 122 -15.16 5.84 -6.70
N THR A 123 -16.21 6.64 -6.86
CA THR A 123 -16.06 8.02 -7.32
C THR A 123 -15.19 8.83 -6.35
N ASN A 124 -14.61 9.95 -6.80
CA ASN A 124 -13.81 10.81 -5.90
C ASN A 124 -14.61 11.25 -4.67
N GLN A 125 -15.90 11.53 -4.84
CA GLN A 125 -16.77 12.03 -3.78
C GLN A 125 -17.13 10.96 -2.74
N GLN A 126 -17.20 9.69 -3.18
CA GLN A 126 -17.46 8.53 -2.33
C GLN A 126 -16.18 7.99 -1.67
N TYR A 127 -15.05 8.65 -1.85
CA TYR A 127 -13.83 8.24 -1.21
C TYR A 127 -13.87 8.57 0.30
N HIS A 128 -13.49 7.61 1.13
CA HIS A 128 -13.42 7.72 2.59
C HIS A 128 -11.98 7.58 3.11
N GLY A 129 -11.69 8.19 4.25
CA GLY A 129 -10.37 8.13 4.89
C GLY A 129 -9.62 9.47 4.86
N TRP A 130 -8.47 9.50 5.52
CA TRP A 130 -7.72 10.74 5.74
C TRP A 130 -7.12 11.34 4.46
N ALA A 131 -6.90 10.54 3.41
CA ALA A 131 -6.41 11.00 2.11
C ALA A 131 -7.54 11.54 1.20
N ARG A 132 -8.76 11.71 1.71
CA ARG A 132 -9.94 12.08 0.90
C ARG A 132 -9.77 13.36 0.13
N ASP A 133 -9.35 14.42 0.79
CA ASP A 133 -9.22 15.71 0.14
C ASP A 133 -8.12 15.68 -0.93
N PHE A 134 -7.06 14.89 -0.72
CA PHE A 134 -6.07 14.63 -1.75
C PHE A 134 -6.69 13.91 -2.96
N VAL A 135 -7.45 12.83 -2.76
CA VAL A 135 -8.08 12.09 -3.86
C VAL A 135 -9.06 12.98 -4.63
N ILE A 136 -9.83 13.81 -3.94
CA ILE A 136 -10.81 14.71 -4.57
C ILE A 136 -10.14 15.78 -5.42
N ASN A 137 -9.06 16.39 -4.92
CA ASN A 137 -8.45 17.56 -5.55
C ASN A 137 -7.35 17.21 -6.55
N GLU A 138 -6.64 16.09 -6.35
CA GLU A 138 -5.40 15.79 -7.08
C GLU A 138 -5.56 14.63 -8.09
N VAL A 139 -6.55 13.74 -7.89
CA VAL A 139 -6.76 12.59 -8.78
C VAL A 139 -7.91 12.88 -9.76
N PRO A 140 -7.68 12.81 -11.10
CA PRO A 140 -8.75 13.04 -12.06
C PRO A 140 -9.96 12.10 -11.86
N PRO A 141 -11.20 12.56 -12.09
CA PRO A 141 -12.39 11.73 -11.97
C PRO A 141 -12.31 10.46 -12.82
N GLY A 142 -12.72 9.32 -12.24
CA GLY A 142 -12.70 8.02 -12.90
C GLY A 142 -11.31 7.40 -13.09
N GLN A 143 -10.26 8.04 -12.56
CA GLN A 143 -8.89 7.56 -12.70
C GLN A 143 -8.27 7.16 -11.35
N ARG A 144 -7.27 6.30 -11.41
CA ARG A 144 -6.33 5.99 -10.35
C ARG A 144 -4.97 6.56 -10.72
N ALA A 145 -4.05 6.59 -9.78
CA ALA A 145 -2.68 7.07 -9.98
C ALA A 145 -1.65 6.01 -9.57
N VAL A 146 -0.55 5.87 -10.29
CA VAL A 146 0.68 5.24 -9.79
C VAL A 146 1.69 6.35 -9.52
N GLN A 147 2.28 6.36 -8.33
CA GLN A 147 3.13 7.45 -7.87
C GLN A 147 4.21 6.97 -6.89
N GLU A 148 5.23 7.80 -6.68
CA GLU A 148 6.15 7.66 -5.56
C GLU A 148 5.46 8.03 -4.24
N SER A 149 5.71 7.25 -3.19
CA SER A 149 5.13 7.48 -1.86
C SER A 149 5.70 8.75 -1.22
N ARG A 150 4.87 9.76 -0.97
CA ARG A 150 5.22 10.90 -0.09
C ARG A 150 4.81 10.67 1.34
N MET A 151 3.61 10.14 1.51
CA MET A 151 3.06 9.73 2.79
C MET A 151 2.16 8.54 2.53
N THR A 152 2.41 7.40 3.17
CA THR A 152 1.59 6.19 2.99
C THR A 152 1.63 5.43 4.30
N ILE A 153 0.48 5.01 4.83
CA ILE A 153 0.39 4.35 6.14
C ILE A 153 -0.52 3.14 6.06
N CYS A 154 -0.40 2.24 7.04
CA CYS A 154 -0.90 0.87 7.04
C CYS A 154 -0.21 -0.05 6.02
N THR A 155 -0.02 -1.31 6.39
CA THR A 155 0.69 -2.34 5.60
C THR A 155 -0.19 -3.50 5.15
N PHE A 156 -1.52 -3.26 5.04
CA PHE A 156 -2.53 -4.22 4.59
C PHE A 156 -2.05 -5.14 3.47
N ALA A 157 -1.37 -4.57 2.47
CA ALA A 157 -0.61 -5.35 1.51
C ALA A 157 0.55 -4.57 0.90
N TYR A 158 1.72 -5.18 0.86
CA TYR A 158 2.85 -4.65 0.11
C TYR A 158 3.66 -5.79 -0.51
N ALA A 159 4.20 -5.55 -1.69
CA ALA A 159 5.17 -6.43 -2.28
C ALA A 159 6.59 -5.87 -2.12
N VAL A 160 7.57 -6.77 -2.03
CA VAL A 160 9.00 -6.45 -1.98
C VAL A 160 9.73 -7.19 -3.11
N SER A 161 10.68 -6.51 -3.74
CA SER A 161 11.70 -7.19 -4.56
C SER A 161 12.75 -7.81 -3.65
N ARG A 162 13.51 -8.81 -4.12
CA ARG A 162 14.60 -9.41 -3.34
C ARG A 162 15.57 -8.35 -2.80
N ARG A 163 15.99 -7.41 -3.67
CA ARG A 163 16.83 -6.25 -3.28
C ARG A 163 16.12 -5.39 -2.24
N GLY A 164 14.85 -5.07 -2.47
CA GLY A 164 14.03 -4.27 -1.56
C GLY A 164 13.86 -4.91 -0.18
N ALA A 165 13.69 -6.23 -0.11
CA ALA A 165 13.57 -6.96 1.14
C ALA A 165 14.87 -6.92 1.95
N HIS A 166 16.04 -7.08 1.33
CA HIS A 166 17.32 -6.91 2.01
C HIS A 166 17.49 -5.49 2.59
N ASN A 167 17.19 -4.48 1.79
CA ASN A 167 17.28 -3.08 2.21
C ASN A 167 16.29 -2.77 3.35
N LEU A 168 15.03 -3.18 3.19
CA LEU A 168 13.98 -2.98 4.19
C LEU A 168 14.30 -3.71 5.49
N LEU A 169 14.74 -4.98 5.45
CA LEU A 169 15.12 -5.72 6.65
C LEU A 169 16.28 -5.04 7.38
N SER A 170 17.29 -4.55 6.66
CA SER A 170 18.41 -3.83 7.25
C SER A 170 17.98 -2.52 7.92
N LEU A 171 17.03 -1.80 7.34
CA LEU A 171 16.50 -0.55 7.92
C LEU A 171 15.60 -0.84 9.13
N ALA A 172 14.68 -1.80 8.99
CA ALA A 172 13.67 -2.13 9.99
C ALA A 172 14.24 -2.84 11.23
N THR A 173 15.42 -3.46 11.14
CA THR A 173 16.13 -4.04 12.30
C THR A 173 16.90 -3.01 13.13
N ALA A 174 17.30 -1.89 12.52
CA ALA A 174 17.98 -0.78 13.20
C ALA A 174 17.00 0.31 13.69
N ALA A 175 15.70 0.12 13.44
CA ALA A 175 14.68 1.13 13.64
C ALA A 175 14.35 1.38 15.11
N ASN A 176 13.96 2.62 15.41
CA ASN A 176 13.38 3.04 16.68
C ASN A 176 12.06 3.78 16.41
N GLY A 177 11.16 3.14 15.66
CA GLY A 177 9.87 3.69 15.26
C GLY A 177 8.71 3.24 16.16
N GLU A 178 7.57 3.92 16.03
CA GLU A 178 6.35 3.61 16.78
C GLU A 178 5.54 2.43 16.21
N ALA A 179 5.66 2.16 14.91
CA ALA A 179 5.00 1.06 14.19
C ALA A 179 5.70 0.80 12.85
N PHE A 180 5.56 -0.41 12.33
CA PHE A 180 6.28 -0.86 11.13
C PHE A 180 5.92 -0.04 9.88
N ASP A 181 4.64 0.23 9.69
CA ASP A 181 4.12 1.04 8.57
C ASP A 181 4.63 2.49 8.61
N VAL A 182 4.69 3.09 9.81
CA VAL A 182 5.23 4.44 10.02
C VAL A 182 6.71 4.50 9.65
N SER A 183 7.51 3.50 10.05
CA SER A 183 8.92 3.48 9.67
C SER A 183 9.13 3.16 8.19
N LEU A 184 8.34 2.25 7.61
CA LEU A 184 8.36 2.00 6.17
C LEU A 184 8.07 3.28 5.38
N HIS A 185 7.06 4.04 5.79
CA HIS A 185 6.77 5.36 5.25
C HIS A 185 7.98 6.28 5.29
N GLU A 186 8.65 6.39 6.43
CA GLU A 186 9.83 7.25 6.59
C GLU A 186 10.97 6.84 5.68
N TYR A 187 11.21 5.53 5.51
CA TYR A 187 12.23 5.03 4.59
C TYR A 187 11.93 5.39 3.13
N CYS A 188 10.66 5.30 2.73
CA CYS A 188 10.22 5.72 1.41
C CYS A 188 10.39 7.23 1.20
N ARG A 189 9.87 8.04 2.14
CA ARG A 189 9.91 9.51 2.09
C ARG A 189 11.33 10.05 2.05
N ASP A 190 12.23 9.43 2.81
CA ASP A 190 13.62 9.86 2.93
C ASP A 190 14.51 9.28 1.80
N GLY A 191 13.93 8.63 0.79
CA GLY A 191 14.64 8.08 -0.37
C GLY A 191 15.54 6.88 -0.07
N LYS A 192 15.38 6.23 1.10
CA LYS A 192 16.13 5.03 1.47
C LYS A 192 15.61 3.78 0.77
N LEU A 193 14.35 3.81 0.33
CA LEU A 193 13.70 2.76 -0.44
C LEU A 193 12.95 3.39 -1.62
N ASN A 194 13.04 2.78 -2.81
CA ASN A 194 12.20 3.17 -3.94
C ASN A 194 10.80 2.57 -3.78
N CYS A 195 9.86 3.36 -3.28
CA CYS A 195 8.50 2.91 -2.98
C CYS A 195 7.50 3.42 -4.01
N VAL A 196 6.88 2.48 -4.72
CA VAL A 196 5.83 2.73 -5.71
C VAL A 196 4.47 2.43 -5.10
N VAL A 197 3.52 3.35 -5.28
CA VAL A 197 2.20 3.28 -4.68
C VAL A 197 1.13 3.37 -5.78
N PRO A 198 0.61 2.25 -6.27
CA PRO A 198 -0.54 2.24 -7.16
C PRO A 198 -1.81 2.54 -6.36
N SER A 199 -2.63 3.50 -6.77
CA SER A 199 -3.81 4.05 -6.09
C SER A 199 -4.76 3.01 -5.46
N GLU A 200 -5.48 3.50 -4.46
CA GLU A 200 -5.83 2.79 -3.23
C GLU A 200 -6.76 1.59 -3.34
N ARG A 201 -6.43 0.58 -2.57
CA ARG A 201 -7.23 -0.61 -2.32
C ARG A 201 -7.22 -0.80 -0.82
N HIS A 202 -8.37 -0.61 -0.21
CA HIS A 202 -8.50 -0.79 1.23
C HIS A 202 -9.09 -2.16 1.48
N GLY A 203 -8.76 -2.70 2.65
CA GLY A 203 -9.53 -3.72 3.32
C GLY A 203 -10.35 -3.10 4.44
N TYR A 204 -11.35 -3.84 4.90
CA TYR A 204 -11.93 -3.64 6.21
C TYR A 204 -10.82 -3.63 7.27
N VAL A 205 -10.91 -2.76 8.29
CA VAL A 205 -10.03 -2.84 9.47
C VAL A 205 -10.88 -3.39 10.60
N SER A 206 -10.46 -4.52 11.17
CA SER A 206 -11.16 -5.10 12.31
C SER A 206 -11.23 -4.09 13.47
N PRO A 207 -12.39 -3.92 14.13
CA PRO A 207 -12.51 -3.05 15.30
C PRO A 207 -11.73 -3.57 16.52
N VAL A 208 -11.12 -4.75 16.44
CA VAL A 208 -10.30 -5.34 17.50
C VAL A 208 -8.91 -4.71 17.50
N LYS A 209 -8.64 -3.80 18.44
CA LYS A 209 -7.34 -3.13 18.62
C LYS A 209 -6.68 -3.47 19.96
N GLU A 210 -7.02 -4.63 20.55
CA GLU A 210 -6.56 -4.99 21.89
C GLU A 210 -5.04 -5.02 22.00
N GLY A 211 -4.34 -5.49 20.95
CA GLY A 211 -2.89 -5.47 20.88
C GLY A 211 -2.30 -4.07 21.05
N ASP A 212 -3.01 -3.03 20.58
CA ASP A 212 -2.61 -1.63 20.71
C ASP A 212 -3.13 -0.98 22.01
N GLY A 213 -3.58 -1.80 22.97
CA GLY A 213 -4.19 -1.35 24.22
C GLY A 213 -5.57 -0.70 24.05
N LYS A 214 -6.22 -0.88 22.89
CA LYS A 214 -7.50 -0.24 22.56
C LYS A 214 -8.60 -1.30 22.31
N GLY A 215 -9.59 -1.36 23.18
CA GLY A 215 -10.68 -2.36 23.04
C GLY A 215 -10.30 -3.74 23.58
N LYS A 216 -11.09 -4.77 23.24
CA LYS A 216 -10.92 -6.15 23.69
C LYS A 216 -11.16 -7.10 22.52
N SER A 217 -10.37 -8.18 22.41
CA SER A 217 -10.63 -9.27 21.48
C SER A 217 -11.99 -9.88 21.75
N LYS A 218 -12.63 -10.29 20.67
CA LYS A 218 -13.89 -11.02 20.67
C LYS A 218 -13.72 -12.25 19.79
N ASP A 219 -14.58 -13.25 20.00
CA ASP A 219 -14.59 -14.44 19.17
C ASP A 219 -14.96 -14.09 17.73
N GLU A 220 -14.36 -14.77 16.74
CA GLU A 220 -14.63 -14.53 15.31
C GLU A 220 -16.12 -14.67 14.97
N SER A 221 -16.83 -15.59 15.64
CA SER A 221 -18.28 -15.78 15.44
C SER A 221 -19.11 -14.55 15.82
N GLU A 222 -18.60 -13.68 16.70
CA GLU A 222 -19.26 -12.41 17.01
C GLU A 222 -19.19 -11.42 15.83
N PHE A 223 -18.20 -11.56 14.94
CA PHE A 223 -18.01 -10.70 13.76
C PHE A 223 -18.66 -11.26 12.50
N GLU A 224 -18.78 -12.59 12.36
CA GLU A 224 -19.42 -13.23 11.19
C GLU A 224 -20.90 -12.83 11.02
N GLY A 225 -21.59 -12.46 12.09
CA GLY A 225 -22.97 -11.95 12.04
C GLY A 225 -23.10 -10.46 11.73
N TYR A 226 -22.00 -9.71 11.68
CA TYR A 226 -21.99 -8.27 11.53
C TYR A 226 -21.44 -7.84 10.16
N ILE A 227 -22.31 -7.27 9.32
CA ILE A 227 -21.91 -6.85 7.98
C ILE A 227 -20.82 -5.76 7.98
N GLY A 228 -20.88 -4.81 8.91
CA GLY A 228 -19.98 -3.64 8.91
C GLY A 228 -20.06 -2.81 7.64
N SER A 229 -19.01 -2.05 7.35
CA SER A 229 -18.83 -1.28 6.13
C SER A 229 -17.43 -1.46 5.57
N THR A 230 -17.26 -1.19 4.28
CA THR A 230 -15.95 -1.14 3.63
C THR A 230 -15.70 0.26 3.09
N GLU A 231 -14.57 0.83 3.46
CA GLU A 231 -14.12 2.09 2.90
C GLU A 231 -13.46 1.81 1.56
N ASN A 232 -13.86 2.54 0.51
CA ASN A 232 -13.23 2.51 -0.81
C ASN A 232 -13.24 1.17 -1.59
N ILE A 233 -13.91 0.13 -1.10
CA ILE A 233 -14.18 -1.12 -1.83
C ILE A 233 -15.63 -1.10 -2.32
N VAL A 234 -15.84 -1.17 -3.63
CA VAL A 234 -17.19 -1.15 -4.20
C VAL A 234 -17.86 -2.53 -4.11
N LYS A 235 -17.09 -3.60 -4.37
CA LYS A 235 -17.57 -5.00 -4.34
C LYS A 235 -16.77 -5.86 -3.37
N SER A 236 -16.95 -5.63 -2.08
CA SER A 236 -16.33 -6.40 -0.99
C SER A 236 -16.56 -7.91 -1.16
N ALA A 237 -15.47 -8.68 -1.12
CA ALA A 237 -15.51 -10.13 -1.18
C ALA A 237 -16.19 -10.72 0.05
N ARG A 238 -15.87 -10.20 1.25
CA ARG A 238 -16.52 -10.62 2.49
C ARG A 238 -18.02 -10.37 2.45
N CYS A 239 -18.44 -9.17 2.06
CA CYS A 239 -19.84 -8.78 2.13
C CYS A 239 -20.72 -9.52 1.13
N GLU A 240 -20.20 -9.74 -0.07
CA GLU A 240 -20.88 -10.54 -1.10
C GLU A 240 -20.93 -12.02 -0.70
N ALA A 241 -19.87 -12.58 -0.10
CA ALA A 241 -19.85 -13.98 0.31
C ALA A 241 -20.80 -14.29 1.48
N LEU A 242 -20.85 -13.42 2.49
CA LEU A 242 -21.62 -13.66 3.72
C LEU A 242 -23.07 -13.16 3.62
N TRP A 243 -23.33 -12.09 2.85
CA TRP A 243 -24.66 -11.47 2.78
C TRP A 243 -25.21 -11.23 1.37
N GLY A 244 -24.43 -11.48 0.31
CA GLY A 244 -24.88 -11.26 -1.08
C GLY A 244 -25.23 -9.79 -1.39
N GLN A 245 -24.58 -8.84 -0.71
CA GLN A 245 -24.84 -7.42 -0.86
C GLN A 245 -23.56 -6.58 -0.69
N SER A 246 -23.57 -5.38 -1.28
CA SER A 246 -22.52 -4.40 -1.04
C SER A 246 -22.62 -3.81 0.36
N CYS A 247 -21.47 -3.59 0.98
CA CYS A 247 -21.33 -2.90 2.25
C CYS A 247 -20.42 -1.67 2.11
N MET A 248 -20.28 -1.11 0.90
CA MET A 248 -19.49 0.09 0.68
C MET A 248 -20.05 1.23 1.53
N ALA A 249 -19.17 1.95 2.24
CA ALA A 249 -19.54 3.12 3.01
C ALA A 249 -20.19 4.19 2.10
N THR A 250 -21.26 4.81 2.60
CA THR A 250 -22.05 5.85 1.91
C THR A 250 -21.83 7.22 2.53
#